data_AF-A0A4U0RZP3-F1
#
_entry.id   AF-A0A4U0RZP3-F1
#
_cell.length_a   1.000
_cell.length_b   1.000
_cell.length_c   1.000
_cell.angle_alpha   90.00
_cell.angle_beta   90.00
_cell.angle_gamma   90.00
#
_symmetry.space_group_name_H-M   'P 1'
#
loop_
_entity.id
_entity.type
_entity.pdbx_description
1 polymer ?
#
loop_
_entity_poly.entity_id
_entity_poly.type
_entity_poly.pdbx_seq_one_letter_code
_entity_poly.pdbx_strand_id
1 'polypeptide(L)'
;MDRYLTAAGITKGSARVYRISLTNWAWMLAGTPTPIGPARRGARPPALALAALDDPGLPEVLAELAAARADEMDADTVNRELSVVRKAIGWWLRQGWISVDPTFGIERRPSPPDKTKALSLAQVAAVWRLEDVSLRDKTLWRLLYESAARAEEALCLNIEDLFTADKRGKIKAKGGAIEWIHWQSGAAQLLPRLISGRTEGPLFLTGRRAPDGTPSLDVCLATGRARLSYRRAEEIFEESTRLLANPLARPEQWADLQGWTLHRWRHSSLTHDAEGGTSTPMLLARSRHASVRSLERYARPGVDSVARHVASRDPAARRR
;
A
#
# COMPACT_ATOMS: atom_id res chain seq x y z
N MET A 1 -3.42 17.03 20.66
CA MET A 1 -3.14 16.25 19.43
C MET A 1 -1.69 16.38 18.96
N ASP A 2 -1.18 17.59 18.67
CA ASP A 2 0.15 17.73 18.04
C ASP A 2 1.30 17.15 18.87
N ARG A 3 1.27 17.34 20.20
CA ARG A 3 2.25 16.74 21.11
C ARG A 3 2.34 15.21 20.97
N TYR A 4 1.20 14.52 20.84
CA TYR A 4 1.15 13.08 20.60
C TYR A 4 1.77 12.72 19.24
N LEU A 5 1.38 13.41 18.17
CA LEU A 5 1.85 13.10 16.81
C LEU A 5 3.38 13.27 16.69
N THR A 6 3.94 14.27 17.36
CA THR A 6 5.40 14.48 17.44
C THR A 6 6.08 13.38 18.28
N ALA A 7 5.50 13.02 19.43
CA ALA A 7 6.08 12.04 20.33
C ALA A 7 5.95 10.58 19.86
N ALA A 8 5.01 10.29 18.95
CA ALA A 8 4.68 8.92 18.54
C ALA A 8 5.77 8.23 17.68
N GLY A 9 6.81 8.94 17.24
CA GLY A 9 7.89 8.37 16.42
C GLY A 9 7.40 7.81 15.07
N ILE A 10 6.28 8.32 14.56
CA ILE A 10 5.64 7.85 13.32
C ILE A 10 6.12 8.64 12.11
N THR A 11 6.07 8.00 10.92
CA THR A 11 6.44 8.66 9.66
C THR A 11 5.48 9.82 9.33
N LYS A 12 5.92 10.80 8.52
CA LYS A 12 5.07 11.93 8.09
C LYS A 12 3.75 11.48 7.46
N GLY A 13 3.78 10.43 6.64
CA GLY A 13 2.58 9.83 6.04
C GLY A 13 1.62 9.27 7.09
N SER A 14 2.15 8.53 8.07
CA SER A 14 1.36 7.99 9.18
C SER A 14 0.79 9.11 10.06
N ALA A 15 1.57 10.17 10.34
CA ALA A 15 1.13 11.32 11.12
C ALA A 15 -0.05 12.05 10.46
N ARG A 16 -0.05 12.17 9.13
CA ARG A 16 -1.18 12.71 8.37
C ARG A 16 -2.44 11.87 8.54
N VAL A 17 -2.33 10.55 8.41
CA VAL A 17 -3.48 9.63 8.60
C VAL A 17 -3.98 9.71 10.05
N TYR A 18 -3.08 9.70 11.03
CA TYR A 18 -3.45 9.79 12.45
C TYR A 18 -4.18 11.09 12.75
N ARG A 19 -3.69 12.21 12.20
CA ARG A 19 -4.37 13.52 12.32
C ARG A 19 -5.77 13.49 11.71
N ILE A 20 -5.94 12.91 10.52
CA ILE A 20 -7.27 12.79 9.89
C ILE A 20 -8.22 12.00 10.79
N SER A 21 -7.79 10.84 11.31
CA SER A 21 -8.61 10.02 12.21
C SER A 21 -8.98 10.78 13.48
N LEU A 22 -8.01 11.39 14.18
CA LEU A 22 -8.27 12.14 15.41
C LEU A 22 -9.20 13.34 15.17
N THR A 23 -9.01 14.05 14.05
CA THR A 23 -9.89 15.16 13.66
C THR A 23 -11.31 14.69 13.35
N ASN A 24 -11.50 13.57 12.64
CA ASN A 24 -12.84 13.02 12.37
C ASN A 24 -13.58 12.75 13.68
N TRP A 25 -12.91 12.13 14.66
CA TRP A 25 -13.49 11.89 15.98
C TRP A 25 -13.78 13.18 16.75
N ALA A 26 -12.95 14.22 16.62
CA ALA A 26 -13.24 15.52 17.22
C ALA A 26 -14.52 16.16 16.66
N TRP A 27 -14.74 16.09 15.34
CA TRP A 27 -15.99 16.58 14.73
C TRP A 27 -17.22 15.83 15.25
N MET A 28 -17.15 14.48 15.28
CA MET A 28 -18.23 13.63 15.76
C MET A 28 -18.58 13.92 17.23
N LEU A 29 -17.56 14.03 18.09
CA LEU A 29 -17.75 14.36 19.51
C LEU A 29 -18.33 15.75 19.76
N ALA A 30 -18.07 16.70 18.86
CA ALA A 30 -18.68 18.03 18.92
C ALA A 30 -20.12 18.07 18.38
N GLY A 31 -20.70 16.92 18.00
CA GLY A 31 -22.05 16.84 17.41
C GLY A 31 -22.13 17.44 16.00
N THR A 32 -21.00 17.58 15.32
CA THR A 32 -20.90 18.26 14.03
C THR A 32 -20.48 17.28 12.91
N PRO A 33 -21.11 17.34 11.71
CA PRO A 33 -20.74 16.47 10.62
C PRO A 33 -19.27 16.65 10.23
N THR A 34 -18.58 15.54 9.99
CA THR A 34 -17.19 15.61 9.50
C THR A 34 -17.20 16.17 8.08
N PRO A 35 -16.46 17.26 7.78
CA PRO A 35 -16.43 17.82 6.43
C PRO A 35 -15.91 16.79 5.43
N ILE A 36 -16.42 16.80 4.19
CA ILE A 36 -16.04 15.88 3.11
C ILE A 36 -15.55 16.64 1.87
N GLY A 37 -14.78 15.96 1.02
CA GLY A 37 -14.34 16.50 -0.26
C GLY A 37 -13.64 17.87 -0.17
N PRO A 38 -14.01 18.85 -1.01
CA PRO A 38 -13.44 20.19 -1.00
C PRO A 38 -13.58 20.93 0.35
N ALA A 39 -14.69 20.71 1.07
CA ALA A 39 -14.97 21.38 2.34
C ALA A 39 -14.00 20.99 3.46
N ARG A 40 -13.20 19.92 3.30
CA ARG A 40 -12.12 19.61 4.24
C ARG A 40 -10.97 20.60 4.18
N ARG A 41 -10.75 21.28 3.06
CA ARG A 41 -9.61 22.22 2.92
C ARG A 41 -9.88 23.47 3.74
N GLY A 42 -9.01 23.71 4.72
CA GLY A 42 -9.12 24.88 5.62
C GLY A 42 -10.08 24.70 6.80
N ALA A 43 -10.85 23.60 6.85
CA ALA A 43 -11.70 23.30 7.99
C ALA A 43 -10.86 23.14 9.26
N ARG A 44 -11.22 23.89 10.30
CA ARG A 44 -10.56 23.83 11.61
C ARG A 44 -11.34 22.89 12.51
N PRO A 45 -10.74 21.76 12.96
CA PRO A 45 -11.42 20.86 13.88
C PRO A 45 -11.87 21.60 15.14
N PRO A 46 -13.02 21.20 15.73
CA PRO A 46 -13.44 21.73 17.01
C PRO A 46 -12.38 21.44 18.08
N ALA A 47 -12.15 22.43 18.94
CA ALA A 47 -11.26 22.28 20.08
C ALA A 47 -12.03 21.61 21.23
N LEU A 48 -11.73 20.35 21.49
CA LEU A 48 -12.28 19.61 22.63
C LEU A 48 -11.32 19.69 23.80
N ALA A 49 -11.86 19.97 25.00
CA ALA A 49 -11.09 19.92 26.23
C ALA A 49 -10.71 18.46 26.54
N LEU A 50 -9.43 18.20 26.79
CA LEU A 50 -8.96 16.84 27.13
C LEU A 50 -9.65 16.30 28.38
N ALA A 51 -9.93 17.15 29.37
CA ALA A 51 -10.64 16.77 30.59
C ALA A 51 -12.08 16.28 30.32
N ALA A 52 -12.70 16.67 29.20
CA ALA A 52 -14.01 16.14 28.82
C ALA A 52 -13.96 14.65 28.45
N LEU A 53 -12.76 14.09 28.24
CA LEU A 53 -12.58 12.66 28.01
C LEU A 53 -12.72 11.81 29.28
N ASP A 54 -12.69 12.43 30.46
CA ASP A 54 -12.91 11.77 31.75
C ASP A 54 -14.40 11.72 32.15
N ASP A 55 -15.30 12.20 31.29
CA ASP A 55 -16.75 12.13 31.54
C ASP A 55 -17.21 10.66 31.62
N PRO A 56 -17.85 10.22 32.74
CA PRO A 56 -18.34 8.86 32.89
C PRO A 56 -19.36 8.41 31.85
N GLY A 57 -20.09 9.33 31.21
CA GLY A 57 -21.06 9.04 30.14
C GLY A 57 -20.42 8.95 28.75
N LEU A 58 -19.17 9.38 28.58
CA LEU A 58 -18.50 9.39 27.28
C LEU A 58 -18.33 8.00 26.63
N PRO A 59 -18.08 6.90 27.37
CA PRO A 59 -17.97 5.58 26.75
C PRO A 59 -19.19 5.17 25.94
N GLU A 60 -20.40 5.46 26.44
CA GLU A 60 -21.65 5.17 25.74
C GLU A 60 -21.77 6.03 24.46
N VAL A 61 -21.53 7.34 24.57
CA VAL A 61 -21.53 8.26 23.42
C VAL A 61 -20.52 7.84 22.37
N LEU A 62 -19.30 7.45 22.75
CA LEU A 62 -18.28 7.00 21.81
C LEU A 62 -18.66 5.67 21.14
N ALA A 63 -19.33 4.76 21.85
CA ALA A 63 -19.81 3.51 21.28
C ALA A 63 -20.90 3.75 20.23
N GLU A 64 -21.85 4.66 20.50
CA GLU A 64 -22.88 5.07 19.54
C GLU A 64 -22.27 5.74 18.30
N LEU A 65 -21.33 6.67 18.50
CA LEU A 65 -20.62 7.31 17.40
C LEU A 65 -19.79 6.30 16.58
N ALA A 66 -19.15 5.33 17.23
CA ALA A 66 -18.42 4.26 16.55
C ALA A 66 -19.35 3.41 15.68
N ALA A 67 -20.54 3.08 16.19
CA ALA A 67 -21.54 2.31 15.49
C ALA A 67 -22.08 3.06 14.27
N ALA A 68 -22.51 4.32 14.44
CA ALA A 68 -22.98 5.16 13.35
C ALA A 68 -21.90 5.35 12.27
N ARG A 69 -20.65 5.58 12.68
CA ARG A 69 -19.51 5.72 11.77
C ARG A 69 -19.27 4.46 10.94
N ALA A 70 -19.53 3.31 11.52
CA ALA A 70 -19.35 2.02 10.88
C ALA A 70 -20.51 1.57 9.99
N ASP A 71 -21.62 2.29 10.02
CA ASP A 71 -22.71 2.11 9.06
C ASP A 71 -22.49 2.95 7.80
N GLU A 72 -21.69 4.02 7.90
CA GLU A 72 -21.31 4.87 6.76
C GLU A 72 -20.04 4.38 6.03
N MET A 73 -19.08 3.82 6.76
CA MET A 73 -17.72 3.54 6.26
C MET A 73 -17.39 2.05 6.28
N ASP A 74 -16.38 1.64 5.50
CA ASP A 74 -15.88 0.28 5.55
C ASP A 74 -15.25 -0.06 6.92
N ALA A 75 -15.34 -1.33 7.32
CA ALA A 75 -14.87 -1.80 8.61
C ALA A 75 -13.36 -1.59 8.83
N ASP A 76 -12.54 -1.63 7.78
CA ASP A 76 -11.09 -1.40 7.91
C ASP A 76 -10.79 0.06 8.21
N THR A 77 -11.52 0.99 7.57
CA THR A 77 -11.42 2.42 7.86
C THR A 77 -11.80 2.70 9.31
N VAL A 78 -12.95 2.20 9.80
CA VAL A 78 -13.36 2.44 11.19
C VAL A 78 -12.40 1.81 12.18
N ASN A 79 -11.99 0.56 11.96
CA ASN A 79 -11.02 -0.12 12.82
C ASN A 79 -9.67 0.61 12.87
N ARG A 80 -9.24 1.20 11.74
CA ARG A 80 -8.03 2.03 11.69
C ARG A 80 -8.22 3.31 12.50
N GLU A 81 -9.34 4.02 12.32
CA GLU A 81 -9.64 5.24 13.08
C GLU A 81 -9.66 4.95 14.59
N LEU A 82 -10.37 3.91 15.02
CA LEU A 82 -10.44 3.47 16.42
C LEU A 82 -9.06 3.10 16.98
N SER A 83 -8.23 2.39 16.21
CA SER A 83 -6.86 2.06 16.61
C SER A 83 -5.99 3.30 16.83
N VAL A 84 -6.14 4.34 16.00
CA VAL A 84 -5.45 5.62 16.18
C VAL A 84 -5.92 6.32 17.45
N VAL A 85 -7.24 6.41 17.67
CA VAL A 85 -7.84 7.04 18.86
C VAL A 85 -7.34 6.37 20.13
N ARG A 86 -7.39 5.04 20.19
CA ARG A 86 -6.87 4.26 21.33
C ARG A 86 -5.41 4.52 21.63
N LYS A 87 -4.56 4.63 20.60
CA LYS A 87 -3.15 4.96 20.82
C LYS A 87 -2.94 6.37 21.37
N ALA A 88 -3.75 7.34 20.91
CA ALA A 88 -3.70 8.71 21.43
C ALA A 88 -4.17 8.76 22.89
N ILE A 89 -5.29 8.10 23.22
CA ILE A 89 -5.82 7.98 24.59
C ILE A 89 -4.83 7.29 25.50
N GLY A 90 -4.28 6.15 25.11
CA GLY A 90 -3.25 5.46 25.88
C GLY A 90 -2.00 6.33 26.11
N TRP A 91 -1.66 7.21 25.17
CA TRP A 91 -0.60 8.19 25.38
C TRP A 91 -1.02 9.29 26.37
N TRP A 92 -2.22 9.85 26.27
CA TRP A 92 -2.75 10.84 27.21
C TRP A 92 -2.86 10.32 28.65
N LEU A 93 -3.30 9.06 28.82
CA LEU A 93 -3.31 8.36 30.10
C LEU A 93 -1.91 8.26 30.71
N ARG A 94 -0.89 7.87 29.92
CA ARG A 94 0.51 7.84 30.40
C ARG A 94 1.07 9.21 30.76
N GLN A 95 0.52 10.29 30.20
CA GLN A 95 0.90 11.65 30.57
C GLN A 95 0.15 12.15 31.82
N GLY A 96 -0.83 11.39 32.33
CA GLY A 96 -1.70 11.82 33.41
C GLY A 96 -2.63 12.98 33.04
N TRP A 97 -2.91 13.18 31.74
CA TRP A 97 -3.79 14.26 31.27
C TRP A 97 -5.26 13.89 31.32
N ILE A 98 -5.52 12.58 31.36
CA ILE A 98 -6.81 11.95 31.58
C ILE A 98 -6.58 10.75 32.51
N SER A 99 -7.64 10.30 33.16
CA SER A 99 -7.64 9.26 34.19
C SER A 99 -8.32 7.96 33.76
N VAL A 100 -9.25 8.00 32.80
CA VAL A 100 -9.99 6.84 32.29
C VAL A 100 -9.81 6.63 30.78
N ASP A 101 -9.98 5.39 30.31
CA ASP A 101 -10.05 5.09 28.86
C ASP A 101 -11.52 5.11 28.41
N PRO A 102 -11.97 6.16 27.71
CA PRO A 102 -13.36 6.26 27.28
C PRO A 102 -13.67 5.34 26.09
N THR A 103 -12.70 4.61 25.52
CA THR A 103 -12.93 3.64 24.44
C THR A 103 -13.14 2.21 24.92
N PHE A 104 -13.20 2.02 26.24
CA PHE A 104 -13.54 0.74 26.85
C PHE A 104 -14.91 0.25 26.34
N GLY A 105 -15.04 -1.04 26.06
CA GLY A 105 -16.27 -1.64 25.54
C GLY A 105 -16.50 -1.50 24.03
N ILE A 106 -15.78 -0.63 23.31
CA ILE A 106 -15.96 -0.49 21.86
C ILE A 106 -15.27 -1.65 21.13
N GLU A 107 -16.01 -2.60 20.60
CA GLU A 107 -15.39 -3.72 19.89
C GLU A 107 -14.88 -3.36 18.49
N ARG A 108 -13.82 -4.02 18.05
CA ARG A 108 -13.42 -3.95 16.65
C ARG A 108 -14.43 -4.73 15.82
N ARG A 109 -14.89 -4.15 14.71
CA ARG A 109 -15.75 -4.90 13.79
C ARG A 109 -14.92 -5.94 13.02
N PRO A 110 -15.47 -7.14 12.75
CA PRO A 110 -14.85 -8.08 11.84
C PRO A 110 -14.64 -7.44 10.47
N SER A 111 -13.38 -7.29 10.05
CA SER A 111 -13.07 -6.83 8.70
C SER A 111 -13.52 -7.90 7.70
N PRO A 112 -14.20 -7.51 6.59
CA PRO A 112 -14.53 -8.45 5.52
C PRO A 112 -13.27 -9.17 5.03
N PRO A 113 -13.35 -10.46 4.67
CA PRO A 113 -12.23 -11.15 4.07
C PRO A 113 -11.85 -10.44 2.76
N ASP A 114 -10.56 -10.24 2.53
CA ASP A 114 -10.08 -9.61 1.29
C ASP A 114 -10.37 -10.53 0.09
N LYS A 115 -11.31 -10.10 -0.76
CA LYS A 115 -11.77 -10.81 -1.96
C LYS A 115 -10.98 -10.45 -3.22
N THR A 116 -9.84 -9.77 -3.10
CA THR A 116 -8.99 -9.42 -4.24
C THR A 116 -8.63 -10.69 -5.00
N LYS A 117 -9.07 -10.77 -6.26
CA LYS A 117 -8.74 -11.87 -7.16
C LYS A 117 -7.45 -11.55 -7.91
N ALA A 118 -6.51 -12.49 -7.92
CA ALA A 118 -5.36 -12.41 -8.81
C ALA A 118 -5.82 -12.27 -10.28
N LEU A 119 -5.04 -11.52 -11.06
CA LEU A 119 -5.15 -11.51 -12.52
C LEU A 119 -4.75 -12.90 -13.02
N SER A 120 -5.36 -13.40 -14.10
CA SER A 120 -4.87 -14.62 -14.74
C SER A 120 -3.51 -14.40 -15.40
N LEU A 121 -2.74 -15.46 -15.64
CA LEU A 121 -1.47 -15.38 -16.39
C LEU A 121 -1.64 -14.80 -17.81
N ALA A 122 -2.81 -14.96 -18.43
CA ALA A 122 -3.12 -14.37 -19.73
C ALA A 122 -3.39 -12.86 -19.64
N GLN A 123 -4.16 -12.43 -18.63
CA GLN A 123 -4.37 -11.01 -18.31
C GLN A 123 -3.06 -10.33 -17.95
N VAL A 124 -2.22 -11.05 -17.22
CA VAL A 124 -0.84 -10.72 -16.99
C VAL A 124 -0.21 -10.51 -18.38
N ALA A 125 0.07 -11.53 -19.18
CA ALA A 125 0.74 -11.37 -20.47
C ALA A 125 0.19 -10.24 -21.38
N ALA A 126 -1.11 -9.92 -21.32
CA ALA A 126 -1.71 -8.77 -22.01
C ALA A 126 -1.15 -7.40 -21.55
N VAL A 127 -0.96 -7.17 -20.25
CA VAL A 127 -0.36 -5.91 -19.73
C VAL A 127 1.07 -5.72 -20.27
N TRP A 128 1.81 -6.79 -20.54
CA TRP A 128 3.20 -6.74 -21.00
C TRP A 128 3.25 -6.32 -22.47
N ARG A 129 2.16 -6.56 -23.20
CA ARG A 129 1.99 -6.23 -24.63
C ARG A 129 1.40 -4.83 -24.86
N LEU A 130 1.03 -4.08 -23.81
CA LEU A 130 0.56 -2.70 -23.98
C LEU A 130 1.61 -1.85 -24.70
N GLU A 131 1.24 -1.21 -25.80
CA GLU A 131 2.17 -0.43 -26.64
C GLU A 131 2.30 1.01 -26.14
N ASP A 132 1.18 1.64 -25.75
CA ASP A 132 1.06 3.03 -25.30
C ASP A 132 1.53 3.28 -23.85
N VAL A 133 2.61 2.61 -23.44
CA VAL A 133 3.17 2.71 -22.09
C VAL A 133 4.65 3.03 -22.17
N SER A 134 5.07 4.04 -21.42
CA SER A 134 6.47 4.46 -21.38
C SER A 134 7.39 3.35 -20.87
N LEU A 135 8.66 3.37 -21.30
CA LEU A 135 9.67 2.42 -20.80
C LEU A 135 9.78 2.46 -19.27
N ARG A 136 9.66 3.63 -18.65
CA ARG A 136 9.68 3.79 -17.19
C ARG A 136 8.59 2.95 -16.53
N ASP A 137 7.35 3.09 -17.01
CA ASP A 137 6.20 2.44 -16.39
C ASP A 137 6.22 0.94 -16.67
N LYS A 138 6.57 0.50 -17.89
CA LYS A 138 6.82 -0.92 -18.20
C LYS A 138 7.88 -1.53 -17.27
N THR A 139 8.98 -0.81 -17.04
CA THR A 139 10.06 -1.27 -16.14
C THR A 139 9.57 -1.35 -14.70
N LEU A 140 8.82 -0.35 -14.23
CA LEU A 140 8.23 -0.35 -12.89
C LEU A 140 7.31 -1.54 -12.71
N TRP A 141 6.35 -1.76 -13.61
CA TRP A 141 5.39 -2.84 -13.50
C TRP A 141 6.07 -4.21 -13.53
N ARG A 142 7.09 -4.36 -14.38
CA ARG A 142 7.88 -5.59 -14.45
C ARG A 142 8.64 -5.84 -13.16
N LEU A 143 9.31 -4.81 -12.63
CA LEU A 143 10.02 -4.88 -11.36
C LEU A 143 9.08 -5.24 -10.20
N LEU A 144 7.91 -4.60 -10.10
CA LEU A 144 6.92 -4.88 -9.07
C LEU A 144 6.39 -6.31 -9.15
N TYR A 145 6.10 -6.79 -10.36
CA TYR A 145 5.62 -8.15 -10.55
C TYR A 145 6.70 -9.17 -10.17
N GLU A 146 7.91 -9.01 -10.71
CA GLU A 146 8.97 -10.00 -10.51
C GLU A 146 9.53 -9.99 -9.09
N SER A 147 9.50 -8.86 -8.38
CA SER A 147 10.01 -8.78 -7.01
C SER A 147 8.97 -8.99 -5.93
N ALA A 148 7.69 -8.87 -6.26
CA ALA A 148 6.60 -8.74 -5.29
C ALA A 148 6.83 -7.64 -4.24
N ALA A 149 7.64 -6.61 -4.56
CA ALA A 149 7.91 -5.49 -3.66
C ALA A 149 6.68 -4.60 -3.45
N ARG A 150 6.63 -3.83 -2.36
CA ARG A 150 5.58 -2.80 -2.22
C ARG A 150 5.92 -1.70 -3.22
N ALA A 151 4.90 -1.13 -3.87
CA ALA A 151 5.13 -0.11 -4.88
C ALA A 151 5.96 1.07 -4.33
N GLU A 152 5.65 1.52 -3.11
CA GLU A 152 6.39 2.61 -2.46
C GLU A 152 7.89 2.27 -2.25
N GLU A 153 8.21 1.03 -1.86
CA GLU A 153 9.61 0.61 -1.68
C GLU A 153 10.38 0.61 -3.00
N ALA A 154 9.76 0.14 -4.09
CA ALA A 154 10.38 0.14 -5.41
C ALA A 154 10.52 1.57 -5.99
N LEU A 155 9.54 2.44 -5.75
CA LEU A 155 9.59 3.84 -6.18
C LEU A 155 10.67 4.64 -5.42
N CYS A 156 10.97 4.25 -4.18
CA CYS A 156 12.04 4.82 -3.37
C CYS A 156 13.45 4.32 -3.74
N LEU A 157 13.60 3.40 -4.69
CA LEU A 157 14.92 2.95 -5.16
C LEU A 157 15.70 4.10 -5.81
N ASN A 158 16.98 4.15 -5.47
CA ASN A 158 17.97 4.91 -6.21
C ASN A 158 18.84 3.98 -7.04
N ILE A 159 19.54 4.54 -8.03
CA ILE A 159 20.41 3.77 -8.94
C ILE A 159 21.59 3.17 -8.18
N GLU A 160 22.18 3.92 -7.25
CA GLU A 160 23.31 3.47 -6.42
C GLU A 160 22.96 2.31 -5.47
N ASP A 161 21.67 2.04 -5.27
CA ASP A 161 21.18 0.93 -4.45
C ASP A 161 20.92 -0.36 -5.28
N LEU A 162 21.17 -0.33 -6.60
CA LEU A 162 20.94 -1.45 -7.50
C LEU A 162 22.21 -2.27 -7.75
N PHE A 163 22.05 -3.59 -7.69
CA PHE A 163 23.06 -4.58 -8.06
C PHE A 163 22.51 -5.36 -9.24
N THR A 164 22.56 -4.75 -10.43
CA THR A 164 21.88 -5.23 -11.64
C THR A 164 22.39 -6.59 -12.12
N ALA A 165 23.68 -6.86 -11.98
CA ALA A 165 24.29 -8.17 -12.28
C ALA A 165 23.70 -9.29 -11.42
N ASP A 166 23.45 -9.00 -10.13
CA ASP A 166 22.88 -9.93 -9.15
C ASP A 166 21.34 -9.94 -9.15
N LYS A 167 20.72 -9.12 -10.00
CA LYS A 167 19.25 -8.92 -10.07
C LYS A 167 18.62 -8.59 -8.71
N ARG A 168 19.28 -7.73 -7.93
CA ARG A 168 18.81 -7.32 -6.59
C ARG A 168 19.04 -5.84 -6.31
N GLY A 169 18.27 -5.29 -5.37
CA GLY A 169 18.39 -3.89 -4.95
C GLY A 169 18.07 -3.72 -3.47
N LYS A 170 18.73 -2.74 -2.84
CA LYS A 170 18.51 -2.38 -1.43
C LYS A 170 17.30 -1.46 -1.32
N ILE A 171 16.45 -1.72 -0.35
CA ILE A 171 15.31 -0.87 -0.01
C ILE A 171 15.32 -0.57 1.48
N LYS A 172 14.70 0.55 1.86
CA LYS A 172 14.48 0.89 3.27
C LYS A 172 13.09 0.42 3.68
N ALA A 173 13.04 -0.59 4.52
CA ALA A 173 11.81 -1.10 5.09
C ALA A 173 11.24 -0.13 6.13
N LYS A 174 9.99 -0.38 6.54
CA LYS A 174 9.36 0.36 7.64
C LYS A 174 10.19 0.20 8.91
N GLY A 175 10.64 1.31 9.49
CA GLY A 175 11.53 1.31 10.66
C GLY A 175 13.00 1.54 10.32
N GLY A 176 13.36 1.73 9.04
CA GLY A 176 14.71 2.12 8.61
C GLY A 176 15.67 0.95 8.37
N ALA A 177 15.24 -0.30 8.60
CA ALA A 177 16.01 -1.48 8.27
C ALA A 177 16.26 -1.57 6.75
N ILE A 178 17.46 -2.01 6.37
CA ILE A 178 17.78 -2.28 4.97
C ILE A 178 17.32 -3.70 4.64
N GLU A 179 16.48 -3.82 3.64
CA GLU A 179 16.02 -5.09 3.08
C GLU A 179 16.42 -5.19 1.61
N TRP A 180 16.27 -6.38 1.03
CA TRP A 180 16.60 -6.65 -0.36
C TRP A 180 15.36 -7.06 -1.15
N ILE A 181 15.25 -6.55 -2.37
CA ILE A 181 14.33 -7.07 -3.38
C ILE A 181 15.14 -7.78 -4.45
N HIS A 182 14.54 -8.81 -5.04
CA HIS A 182 15.13 -9.60 -6.12
C HIS A 182 14.18 -9.61 -7.30
N TRP A 183 14.68 -9.57 -8.52
CA TRP A 183 13.85 -9.59 -9.73
C TRP A 183 14.38 -10.63 -10.74
N GLN A 184 13.63 -10.81 -11.82
CA GLN A 184 13.96 -11.81 -12.84
C GLN A 184 14.48 -11.12 -14.10
N SER A 185 14.64 -11.89 -15.18
CA SER A 185 15.29 -11.40 -16.39
C SER A 185 14.52 -10.26 -17.07
N GLY A 186 13.22 -10.12 -16.87
CA GLY A 186 12.46 -9.06 -17.52
C GLY A 186 12.79 -7.67 -16.99
N ALA A 187 12.80 -7.49 -15.68
CA ALA A 187 13.23 -6.22 -15.10
C ALA A 187 14.73 -5.99 -15.41
N ALA A 188 15.56 -7.05 -15.34
CA ALA A 188 16.98 -6.95 -15.64
C ALA A 188 17.28 -6.47 -17.07
N GLN A 189 16.46 -6.82 -18.06
CA GLN A 189 16.60 -6.36 -19.45
C GLN A 189 16.18 -4.90 -19.64
N LEU A 190 15.20 -4.42 -18.88
CA LEU A 190 14.66 -3.07 -19.02
C LEU A 190 15.44 -2.02 -18.22
N LEU A 191 15.96 -2.40 -17.05
CA LEU A 191 16.66 -1.49 -16.13
C LEU A 191 17.83 -0.73 -16.79
N PRO A 192 18.76 -1.36 -17.54
CA PRO A 192 19.85 -0.64 -18.18
C PRO A 192 19.37 0.47 -19.14
N ARG A 193 18.28 0.19 -19.88
CA ARG A 193 17.66 1.14 -20.80
C ARG A 193 17.01 2.31 -20.06
N LEU A 194 16.37 2.04 -18.92
CA LEU A 194 15.76 3.07 -18.06
C LEU A 194 16.83 3.94 -17.36
N ILE A 195 17.92 3.32 -16.90
CA ILE A 195 19.02 4.01 -16.22
C ILE A 195 19.71 4.97 -17.19
N SER A 196 19.92 4.54 -18.43
CA SER A 196 20.43 5.38 -19.54
C SER A 196 21.71 6.13 -19.16
N GLY A 197 22.67 5.41 -18.58
CA GLY A 197 23.98 5.96 -18.21
C GLY A 197 24.03 6.78 -16.92
N ARG A 198 22.89 7.05 -16.26
CA ARG A 198 22.89 7.67 -14.92
C ARG A 198 23.53 6.74 -13.90
N THR A 199 24.31 7.30 -12.98
CA THR A 199 25.01 6.54 -11.93
C THR A 199 24.35 6.67 -10.55
N GLU A 200 23.54 7.70 -10.33
CA GLU A 200 22.95 8.02 -9.03
C GLU A 200 21.55 8.64 -9.13
N GLY A 201 20.85 8.65 -8.00
CA GLY A 201 19.57 9.32 -7.80
C GLY A 201 18.35 8.45 -8.11
N PRO A 202 17.13 9.03 -8.10
CA PRO A 202 15.90 8.24 -8.17
C PRO A 202 15.80 7.42 -9.46
N LEU A 203 15.48 6.14 -9.32
CA LEU A 203 15.36 5.21 -10.45
C LEU A 203 14.18 5.60 -11.36
N PHE A 204 13.01 5.82 -10.78
CA PHE A 204 11.78 6.17 -11.49
C PHE A 204 11.50 7.67 -11.37
N LEU A 205 11.51 8.36 -12.50
CA LEU A 205 11.34 9.82 -12.56
C LEU A 205 10.01 10.25 -13.17
N THR A 206 9.54 11.44 -12.81
CA THR A 206 8.42 12.12 -13.48
C THR A 206 8.76 12.46 -14.94
N GLY A 207 7.73 12.63 -15.78
CA GLY A 207 7.94 13.09 -17.16
C GLY A 207 8.31 14.58 -17.27
N ARG A 208 7.96 15.36 -16.24
CA ARG A 208 8.18 16.81 -16.16
C ARG A 208 9.28 17.12 -15.12
N ARG A 209 9.85 18.34 -15.19
CA ARG A 209 10.78 18.84 -14.17
C ARG A 209 10.13 18.87 -12.79
N ALA A 210 10.96 18.72 -11.76
CA ALA A 210 10.55 18.81 -10.37
C ALA A 210 9.99 20.22 -10.10
N PRO A 211 8.80 20.33 -9.46
CA PRO A 211 8.32 21.61 -8.96
C PRO A 211 9.26 22.19 -7.91
N ASP A 212 9.25 23.52 -7.77
CA ASP A 212 9.98 24.21 -6.71
C ASP A 212 9.59 23.68 -5.33
N GLY A 213 10.58 23.50 -4.45
CA GLY A 213 10.38 22.94 -3.10
C GLY A 213 10.31 21.42 -3.04
N THR A 214 10.48 20.70 -4.15
CA THR A 214 10.69 19.25 -4.12
C THR A 214 11.95 18.92 -3.30
N PRO A 215 11.91 17.97 -2.35
CA PRO A 215 13.08 17.58 -1.57
C PRO A 215 14.24 17.17 -2.48
N SER A 216 15.47 17.62 -2.18
CA SER A 216 16.65 17.34 -3.02
C SER A 216 16.89 15.84 -3.23
N LEU A 217 16.62 15.01 -2.22
CA LEU A 217 16.71 13.54 -2.28
C LEU A 217 15.74 12.88 -3.28
N ASP A 218 14.69 13.61 -3.67
CA ASP A 218 13.71 13.19 -4.65
C ASP A 218 13.93 13.85 -6.01
N VAL A 219 15.02 14.60 -6.22
CA VAL A 219 15.34 15.23 -7.51
C VAL A 219 16.56 14.55 -8.13
N CYS A 220 16.43 14.16 -9.39
CA CYS A 220 17.58 13.69 -10.17
C CYS A 220 18.40 14.87 -10.68
N LEU A 221 19.62 15.03 -10.18
CA LEU A 221 20.51 16.14 -10.55
C LEU A 221 20.78 16.21 -12.06
N ALA A 222 20.97 15.06 -12.72
CA ALA A 222 21.25 15.00 -14.16
C ALA A 222 20.07 15.45 -15.06
N THR A 223 18.82 15.37 -14.58
CA THR A 223 17.63 15.63 -15.43
C THR A 223 16.73 16.74 -14.91
N GLY A 224 16.90 17.16 -13.65
CA GLY A 224 16.00 18.08 -12.95
C GLY A 224 14.59 17.54 -12.73
N ARG A 225 14.36 16.23 -12.90
CA ARG A 225 13.05 15.58 -12.72
C ARG A 225 12.91 15.01 -11.31
N ALA A 226 11.68 14.95 -10.82
CA ALA A 226 11.39 14.41 -9.49
C ALA A 226 11.21 12.88 -9.51
N ARG A 227 11.35 12.23 -8.36
CA ARG A 227 10.93 10.85 -8.12
C ARG A 227 9.46 10.69 -8.42
N LEU A 228 9.10 9.60 -9.09
CA LEU A 228 7.71 9.24 -9.37
C LEU A 228 6.98 8.90 -8.05
N SER A 229 5.87 9.56 -7.78
CA SER A 229 5.06 9.29 -6.60
C SER A 229 4.22 8.02 -6.77
N TYR A 230 3.89 7.37 -5.65
CA TYR A 230 2.97 6.22 -5.62
C TYR A 230 1.66 6.53 -6.32
N ARG A 231 1.03 7.65 -5.94
CA ARG A 231 -0.25 8.08 -6.51
C ARG A 231 -0.18 8.16 -8.03
N ARG A 232 0.85 8.81 -8.58
CA ARG A 232 0.97 8.96 -10.03
C ARG A 232 1.26 7.62 -10.72
N ALA A 233 2.07 6.76 -10.10
CA ALA A 233 2.34 5.43 -10.62
C ALA A 233 1.07 4.56 -10.66
N GLU A 234 0.23 4.64 -9.62
CA GLU A 234 -1.04 3.92 -9.56
C GLU A 234 -2.05 4.47 -10.58
N GLU A 235 -2.22 5.79 -10.67
CA GLU A 235 -3.07 6.44 -11.68
C GLU A 235 -2.68 5.96 -13.10
N ILE A 236 -1.40 5.96 -13.43
CA ILE A 236 -0.93 5.51 -14.76
C ILE A 236 -1.24 4.02 -14.98
N PHE A 237 -1.02 3.16 -13.98
CA PHE A 237 -1.30 1.73 -14.10
C PHE A 237 -2.80 1.44 -14.26
N GLU A 238 -3.65 2.10 -13.46
CA GLU A 238 -5.10 2.00 -13.56
C GLU A 238 -5.62 2.52 -14.91
N GLU A 239 -5.14 3.68 -15.37
CA GLU A 239 -5.49 4.23 -16.68
C GLU A 239 -5.10 3.28 -17.82
N SER A 240 -3.86 2.78 -17.82
CA SER A 240 -3.35 1.90 -18.88
C SER A 240 -3.99 0.51 -18.91
N THR A 241 -4.51 0.02 -17.79
CA THR A 241 -5.12 -1.31 -17.71
C THR A 241 -6.64 -1.29 -17.75
N ARG A 242 -7.26 -0.11 -17.81
CA ARG A 242 -8.72 0.09 -17.76
C ARG A 242 -9.49 -0.76 -18.77
N LEU A 243 -9.08 -0.75 -20.04
CA LEU A 243 -9.76 -1.53 -21.08
C LEU A 243 -9.46 -3.03 -20.97
N LEU A 244 -8.24 -3.41 -20.55
CA LEU A 244 -7.90 -4.82 -20.29
C LEU A 244 -8.68 -5.40 -19.11
N ALA A 245 -8.94 -4.58 -18.09
CA ALA A 245 -9.74 -4.94 -16.93
C ALA A 245 -11.23 -5.10 -17.26
N ASN A 246 -11.70 -4.44 -18.33
CA ASN A 246 -13.10 -4.36 -18.71
C ASN A 246 -13.29 -4.67 -20.21
N PRO A 247 -12.98 -5.91 -20.66
CA PRO A 247 -12.90 -6.24 -22.09
C PRO A 247 -14.26 -6.18 -22.82
N LEU A 248 -15.37 -6.16 -22.08
CA LEU A 248 -16.73 -6.10 -22.63
C LEU A 248 -17.35 -4.69 -22.55
N ALA A 249 -16.60 -3.69 -22.09
CA ALA A 249 -17.15 -2.34 -21.89
C ALA A 249 -17.33 -1.59 -23.21
N ARG A 250 -18.47 -0.91 -23.34
CA ARG A 250 -18.80 -0.08 -24.50
C ARG A 250 -18.16 1.32 -24.39
N PRO A 251 -17.91 2.01 -25.52
CA PRO A 251 -17.31 3.35 -25.53
C PRO A 251 -17.98 4.36 -24.60
N GLU A 252 -19.31 4.31 -24.49
CA GLU A 252 -20.07 5.21 -23.60
C GLU A 252 -19.70 5.06 -22.12
N GLN A 253 -19.15 3.91 -21.73
CA GLN A 253 -18.85 3.57 -20.33
C GLN A 253 -17.41 3.91 -19.93
N TRP A 254 -16.53 4.26 -20.88
CA TRP A 254 -15.08 4.35 -20.66
C TRP A 254 -14.66 5.40 -19.62
N ALA A 255 -15.48 6.43 -19.41
CA ALA A 255 -15.19 7.50 -18.46
C ALA A 255 -15.09 7.01 -17.00
N ASP A 256 -15.94 6.05 -16.62
CA ASP A 256 -16.08 5.59 -15.23
C ASP A 256 -15.41 4.23 -14.95
N LEU A 257 -14.78 3.64 -15.97
CA LEU A 257 -14.11 2.35 -15.79
C LEU A 257 -12.86 2.51 -14.94
N GLN A 258 -12.66 1.53 -14.05
CA GLN A 258 -11.46 1.40 -13.25
C GLN A 258 -10.56 0.30 -13.84
N GLY A 259 -9.26 0.55 -13.86
CA GLY A 259 -8.27 -0.48 -14.17
C GLY A 259 -7.92 -1.34 -12.98
N TRP A 260 -6.87 -2.14 -13.14
CA TRP A 260 -6.27 -2.86 -12.02
C TRP A 260 -5.35 -1.93 -11.23
N THR A 261 -5.20 -2.23 -9.94
CA THR A 261 -4.35 -1.45 -9.01
C THR A 261 -2.96 -2.07 -8.87
N LEU A 262 -1.97 -1.28 -8.43
CA LEU A 262 -0.63 -1.81 -8.14
C LEU A 262 -0.67 -2.80 -6.97
N HIS A 263 -1.62 -2.63 -6.05
CA HIS A 263 -1.87 -3.61 -5.00
C HIS A 263 -2.32 -4.96 -5.58
N ARG A 264 -3.30 -4.96 -6.48
CA ARG A 264 -3.81 -6.18 -7.14
C ARG A 264 -2.72 -6.84 -7.98
N TRP A 265 -1.84 -6.04 -8.58
CA TRP A 265 -0.68 -6.51 -9.31
C TRP A 265 0.30 -7.30 -8.44
N ARG A 266 0.72 -6.72 -7.31
CA ARG A 266 1.55 -7.41 -6.31
C ARG A 266 0.85 -8.66 -5.79
N HIS A 267 -0.44 -8.57 -5.50
CA HIS A 267 -1.23 -9.72 -5.04
C HIS A 267 -1.17 -10.86 -6.06
N SER A 268 -1.33 -10.56 -7.35
CA SER A 268 -1.27 -11.55 -8.42
C SER A 268 0.09 -12.23 -8.50
N SER A 269 1.19 -11.46 -8.37
CA SER A 269 2.54 -12.03 -8.31
C SER A 269 2.70 -13.06 -7.18
N LEU A 270 2.25 -12.73 -5.96
CA LEU A 270 2.34 -13.64 -4.81
C LEU A 270 1.44 -14.86 -4.94
N THR A 271 0.23 -14.70 -5.50
CA THR A 271 -0.66 -15.82 -5.78
C THR A 271 -0.05 -16.77 -6.81
N HIS A 272 0.48 -16.25 -7.92
CA HIS A 272 1.11 -17.08 -8.94
C HIS A 272 2.38 -17.78 -8.44
N ASP A 273 3.16 -17.11 -7.58
CA ASP A 273 4.35 -17.71 -6.97
C ASP A 273 3.96 -18.88 -6.05
N ALA A 274 2.93 -18.70 -5.23
CA ALA A 274 2.39 -19.76 -4.39
C ALA A 274 1.81 -20.92 -5.20
N GLU A 275 1.03 -20.63 -6.25
CA GLU A 275 0.48 -21.63 -7.17
C GLU A 275 1.56 -22.31 -8.04
N GLY A 276 2.72 -21.68 -8.18
CA GLY A 276 3.93 -22.24 -8.75
C GLY A 276 4.66 -23.22 -7.82
N GLY A 277 4.20 -23.36 -6.57
CA GLY A 277 4.74 -24.27 -5.57
C GLY A 277 5.86 -23.68 -4.71
N THR A 278 6.03 -22.35 -4.70
CA THR A 278 6.96 -21.68 -3.80
C THR A 278 6.53 -21.86 -2.34
N SER A 279 7.47 -22.23 -1.47
CA SER A 279 7.17 -22.50 -0.07
C SER A 279 6.79 -21.23 0.72
N THR A 280 5.97 -21.37 1.75
CA THR A 280 5.57 -20.26 2.64
C THR A 280 6.76 -19.46 3.20
N PRO A 281 7.88 -20.08 3.66
CA PRO A 281 9.05 -19.31 4.10
C PRO A 281 9.69 -18.49 2.99
N MET A 282 9.75 -19.01 1.76
CA MET A 282 10.30 -18.29 0.61
C MET A 282 9.39 -17.14 0.18
N LEU A 283 8.08 -17.36 0.16
CA LEU A 283 7.08 -16.31 -0.07
C LEU A 283 7.16 -15.21 1.01
N LEU A 284 7.36 -15.57 2.29
CA LEU A 284 7.54 -14.62 3.39
C LEU A 284 8.78 -13.75 3.16
N ALA A 285 9.93 -14.37 2.87
CA ALA A 285 11.19 -13.69 2.62
C ALA A 285 11.13 -12.78 1.38
N ARG A 286 10.52 -13.23 0.29
CA ARG A 286 10.39 -12.47 -0.97
C ARG A 286 9.42 -11.30 -0.84
N SER A 287 8.24 -11.54 -0.25
CA SER A 287 7.19 -10.53 -0.08
C SER A 287 7.47 -9.53 1.03
N ARG A 288 8.36 -9.90 1.98
CA ARG A 288 8.74 -9.12 3.17
C ARG A 288 7.52 -8.76 3.99
N HIS A 289 6.65 -9.75 4.17
CA HIS A 289 5.53 -9.68 5.08
C HIS A 289 6.04 -9.82 6.51
N ALA A 290 5.57 -8.94 7.41
CA ALA A 290 6.01 -8.94 8.80
C ALA A 290 5.51 -10.17 9.60
N SER A 291 4.53 -10.91 9.06
CA SER A 291 3.99 -12.11 9.69
C SER A 291 3.45 -13.10 8.67
N VAL A 292 3.53 -14.39 9.00
CA VAL A 292 2.91 -15.48 8.22
C VAL A 292 1.41 -15.30 8.11
N ARG A 293 0.75 -14.75 9.15
CA ARG A 293 -0.69 -14.44 9.11
C ARG A 293 -1.08 -13.56 7.93
N SER A 294 -0.27 -12.55 7.61
CA SER A 294 -0.53 -11.68 6.45
C SER A 294 -0.28 -12.35 5.08
N LEU A 295 0.35 -13.52 5.08
CA LEU A 295 0.67 -14.32 3.90
C LEU A 295 -0.29 -15.52 3.73
N GLU A 296 -1.04 -15.86 4.78
CA GLU A 296 -1.90 -17.04 4.85
C GLU A 296 -2.82 -17.21 3.63
N ARG A 297 -3.30 -16.09 3.08
CA ARG A 297 -4.15 -16.08 1.89
C ARG A 297 -3.50 -16.68 0.63
N TYR A 298 -2.18 -16.62 0.53
CA TYR A 298 -1.42 -17.20 -0.58
C TYR A 298 -1.04 -18.67 -0.31
N ALA A 299 -1.02 -19.09 0.96
CA ALA A 299 -0.69 -20.45 1.36
C ALA A 299 -1.88 -21.42 1.21
N ARG A 300 -2.81 -21.14 0.29
CA ARG A 300 -4.00 -21.96 0.00
C ARG A 300 -4.09 -22.22 -1.51
N PRO A 301 -3.17 -23.02 -2.08
CA PRO A 301 -3.15 -23.28 -3.53
C PRO A 301 -4.41 -24.04 -3.98
N GLY A 302 -4.84 -23.78 -5.21
CA GLY A 302 -5.96 -24.50 -5.82
C GLY A 302 -5.62 -25.98 -6.10
N VAL A 303 -6.66 -26.80 -6.27
CA VAL A 303 -6.54 -28.26 -6.51
C VAL A 303 -5.59 -28.59 -7.66
N ASP A 304 -5.68 -27.85 -8.78
CA ASP A 304 -4.81 -28.07 -9.95
C ASP A 304 -3.34 -27.75 -9.69
N SER A 305 -3.05 -26.78 -8.82
CA SER A 305 -1.67 -26.47 -8.41
C SER A 305 -1.09 -27.60 -7.57
N VAL A 306 -1.89 -28.17 -6.65
CA VAL A 306 -1.50 -29.35 -5.86
C VAL A 306 -1.26 -30.55 -6.77
N ALA A 307 -2.16 -30.82 -7.72
CA ALA A 307 -2.03 -31.91 -8.67
C ALA A 307 -0.74 -31.79 -9.51
N ARG A 308 -0.44 -30.60 -10.06
CA ARG A 308 0.82 -30.34 -10.79
C ARG A 308 2.05 -30.52 -9.90
N HIS A 309 1.99 -30.05 -8.65
CA HIS A 309 3.10 -30.18 -7.70
C HIS A 309 3.42 -31.64 -7.40
N VAL A 310 2.40 -32.47 -7.17
CA VAL A 310 2.54 -33.92 -6.95
C VAL A 310 3.09 -34.60 -8.21
N ALA A 311 2.51 -34.32 -9.39
CA ALA A 311 2.97 -34.89 -10.66
C ALA A 311 4.44 -34.56 -10.96
N SER A 312 4.91 -33.33 -10.70
CA SER A 312 6.32 -32.94 -10.91
C SER A 312 7.33 -33.68 -10.00
N ARG A 313 6.83 -34.32 -8.95
CA ARG A 313 7.61 -35.10 -7.98
C ARG A 313 7.41 -36.60 -8.14
N ASP A 314 6.60 -37.03 -9.09
CA ASP A 314 6.42 -38.45 -9.39
C ASP A 314 7.77 -39.06 -9.82
N PRO A 315 8.32 -40.01 -9.03
CA PRO A 315 9.57 -40.68 -9.36
C PRO A 315 9.52 -41.42 -10.70
N ALA A 316 8.33 -41.88 -11.13
CA ALA A 316 8.15 -42.59 -12.40
C ALA A 316 8.24 -41.65 -13.61
N ALA A 317 7.82 -40.39 -13.46
CA ALA A 317 7.89 -39.38 -14.52
C ALA A 317 9.32 -38.88 -14.79
N ARG A 318 10.23 -38.94 -13.80
CA ARG A 318 11.64 -38.51 -13.93
C ARG A 318 12.56 -39.50 -14.66
N ARG A 319 12.08 -40.71 -14.97
CA ARG A 319 12.86 -41.78 -15.63
C ARG A 319 12.62 -41.87 -17.15
N ARG A 320 11.93 -40.89 -17.75
CA ARG A 320 11.74 -40.75 -19.21
C ARG A 320 12.42 -39.49 -19.69
#